data_AF-A0A0C2A7H1-F1
#
_entry.id   AF-A0A0C2A7H1-F1
#
_cell.length_a   1.000
_cell.length_b   1.000
_cell.length_c   1.000
_cell.angle_alpha   90.00
_cell.angle_beta   90.00
_cell.angle_gamma   90.00
#
_symmetry.space_group_name_H-M   'P 1'
#
loop_
_entity.id
_entity.type
_entity.pdbx_description
1 polymer ?
#
loop_
_entity_poly.entity_id
_entity_poly.type
_entity_poly.pdbx_seq_one_letter_code
_entity_poly.pdbx_strand_id
1 'polypeptide(L)'
;MATKVSFEGKRELRWLMVGRCLITYLEEEVEFSDELWNEWMEVIGRPGVEAVMLCSWGATQPSHQQWRRVTRLMRELDLPVAVVTADRHNLALAKAASWLGTNIESHRWTELGAAVRAVGLGEQAISAQARIIALRDRFGARTSAAEVFAGTEAPAANGMPFTASSELVYEHSEDIQTRLAQVQARLQAHQVHTNAPD
;
A
#
# COMPACT_ATOMS: atom_id res chain seq x y z
N MET A 1 -21.19 19.45 17.61
CA MET A 1 -21.21 18.22 16.79
C MET A 1 -20.40 18.50 15.55
N ALA A 2 -19.17 17.98 15.47
CA ALA A 2 -18.30 18.23 14.34
C ALA A 2 -18.84 17.47 13.12
N THR A 3 -19.26 18.21 12.11
CA THR A 3 -19.71 17.70 10.82
C THR A 3 -18.57 16.90 10.21
N LYS A 4 -18.70 15.57 10.18
CA LYS A 4 -17.74 14.64 9.60
C LYS A 4 -17.68 14.95 8.11
N VAL A 5 -16.70 15.76 7.71
CA VAL A 5 -16.44 16.08 6.29
C VAL A 5 -16.18 14.75 5.60
N SER A 6 -17.10 14.36 4.72
CA SER A 6 -16.95 13.22 3.82
C SER A 6 -15.83 13.56 2.83
N PHE A 7 -14.60 13.32 3.25
CA PHE A 7 -13.44 13.30 2.35
C PHE A 7 -13.62 12.10 1.42
N GLU A 8 -14.19 12.33 0.24
CA GLU A 8 -14.09 11.41 -0.88
C GLU A 8 -12.60 11.10 -1.10
N GLY A 9 -12.19 9.87 -0.78
CA GLY A 9 -10.86 9.37 -1.11
C GLY A 9 -9.90 9.06 0.04
N LYS A 10 -10.31 9.08 1.31
CA LYS A 10 -9.48 8.44 2.36
C LYS A 10 -9.59 6.92 2.24
N ARG A 11 -8.52 6.27 1.78
CA ARG A 11 -8.48 4.82 1.50
C ARG A 11 -8.34 4.02 2.79
N GLU A 12 -9.48 3.79 3.42
CA GLU A 12 -9.66 2.95 4.60
C GLU A 12 -8.92 1.61 4.43
N LEU A 13 -9.04 1.00 3.24
CA LEU A 13 -8.43 -0.26 2.90
C LEU A 13 -7.73 -0.18 1.54
N ARG A 14 -6.49 -0.65 1.47
CA ARG A 14 -5.65 -0.65 0.26
C ARG A 14 -5.00 -2.02 0.09
N TRP A 15 -4.86 -2.52 -1.13
CA TRP A 15 -4.12 -3.75 -1.36
C TRP A 15 -3.44 -3.80 -2.73
N LEU A 16 -2.45 -4.70 -2.85
CA LEU A 16 -1.74 -5.03 -4.08
C LEU A 16 -1.27 -6.48 -4.04
N MET A 17 -0.95 -7.04 -5.20
CA MET A 17 -0.30 -8.35 -5.30
C MET A 17 1.23 -8.22 -5.41
N VAL A 18 1.95 -9.07 -4.69
CA VAL A 18 3.38 -9.34 -4.90
C VAL A 18 3.56 -10.84 -5.01
N GLY A 19 3.95 -11.32 -6.19
CA GLY A 19 3.90 -12.75 -6.49
C GLY A 19 2.48 -13.28 -6.29
N ARG A 20 2.32 -14.28 -5.40
CA ARG A 20 1.03 -14.86 -5.02
C ARG A 20 0.54 -14.42 -3.64
N CYS A 21 1.15 -13.36 -3.08
CA CYS A 21 0.77 -12.80 -1.80
C CYS A 21 -0.05 -11.53 -1.99
N LEU A 22 -1.24 -11.49 -1.37
CA LEU A 22 -2.07 -10.29 -1.29
C LEU A 22 -1.61 -9.44 -0.11
N ILE A 23 -1.01 -8.29 -0.39
CA ILE A 23 -0.57 -7.34 0.62
C ILE A 23 -1.66 -6.30 0.81
N THR A 24 -2.18 -6.20 2.03
CA THR A 24 -3.25 -5.29 2.42
C THR A 24 -2.75 -4.31 3.47
N TYR A 25 -3.04 -3.03 3.30
CA TYR A 25 -2.85 -1.99 4.31
C TYR A 25 -4.22 -1.47 4.77
N LEU A 26 -4.43 -1.48 6.09
CA LEU A 26 -5.61 -0.99 6.78
C LEU A 26 -5.28 0.34 7.47
N GLU A 27 -6.07 1.36 7.19
CA GLU A 27 -5.96 2.67 7.82
C GLU A 27 -6.37 2.61 9.30
N GLU A 28 -5.64 3.35 10.14
CA GLU A 28 -5.95 3.44 11.57
C GLU A 28 -7.16 4.33 11.83
N GLU A 29 -7.98 3.96 12.82
CA GLU A 29 -9.15 4.74 13.27
C GLU A 29 -10.19 5.04 12.19
N VAL A 30 -10.19 4.28 11.11
CA VAL A 30 -11.20 4.35 10.05
C VAL A 30 -12.10 3.13 10.10
N GLU A 31 -13.41 3.40 10.07
CA GLU A 31 -14.43 2.36 9.95
C GLU A 31 -14.51 1.91 8.49
N PHE A 32 -14.43 0.60 8.25
CA PHE A 32 -14.47 0.06 6.89
C PHE A 32 -15.92 -0.17 6.45
N SER A 33 -16.31 0.43 5.32
CA SER A 33 -17.61 0.10 4.72
C SER A 33 -17.72 -1.41 4.41
N ASP A 34 -18.91 -1.97 4.61
CA ASP A 34 -19.15 -3.40 4.35
C ASP A 34 -18.95 -3.75 2.87
N GLU A 35 -19.25 -2.83 1.95
CA GLU A 35 -19.01 -2.99 0.52
C GLU A 35 -17.52 -3.18 0.24
N LEU A 36 -16.66 -2.26 0.73
CA LEU A 36 -15.21 -2.34 0.56
C LEU A 36 -14.63 -3.61 1.18
N TRP A 37 -15.14 -3.99 2.35
CA TRP A 37 -14.72 -5.21 3.03
C TRP A 37 -15.09 -6.47 2.24
N ASN A 38 -16.30 -6.52 1.68
CA ASN A 38 -16.76 -7.64 0.86
C ASN A 38 -15.92 -7.77 -0.43
N GLU A 39 -15.65 -6.66 -1.13
CA GLU A 39 -14.80 -6.67 -2.33
C GLU A 39 -13.39 -7.17 -2.02
N TRP A 40 -12.80 -6.73 -0.91
CA TRP A 40 -11.50 -7.22 -0.47
C TRP A 40 -11.54 -8.72 -0.12
N MET A 41 -12.58 -9.19 0.56
CA MET A 41 -12.77 -10.63 0.82
C MET A 41 -12.91 -11.45 -0.46
N GLU A 42 -13.62 -10.93 -1.47
CA GLU A 42 -13.71 -11.57 -2.78
C GLU A 42 -12.33 -11.69 -3.43
N VAL A 43 -11.48 -10.67 -3.29
CA VAL A 43 -10.08 -10.71 -3.78
C VAL A 43 -9.28 -11.79 -3.06
N ILE A 44 -9.41 -11.94 -1.74
CA ILE A 44 -8.75 -13.03 -0.98
C ILE A 44 -9.18 -14.41 -1.49
N GLY A 45 -10.46 -14.58 -1.83
CA GLY A 45 -11.01 -15.85 -2.31
C GLY A 45 -10.66 -16.20 -3.76
N ARG A 46 -9.96 -15.33 -4.50
CA ARG A 46 -9.63 -15.59 -5.91
C ARG A 46 -8.52 -16.63 -6.05
N PRO A 47 -8.60 -17.49 -7.10
CA PRO A 47 -7.47 -18.32 -7.49
C PRO A 47 -6.22 -17.47 -7.73
N GLY A 48 -5.09 -17.89 -7.18
CA GLY A 48 -3.80 -17.19 -7.31
C GLY A 48 -3.36 -16.41 -6.07
N VAL A 49 -4.24 -16.21 -5.08
CA VAL A 49 -3.86 -15.77 -3.74
C VAL A 49 -3.48 -17.00 -2.92
N GLU A 50 -2.19 -17.11 -2.59
CA GLU A 50 -1.63 -18.21 -1.80
C GLU A 50 -1.15 -17.76 -0.42
N ALA A 51 -1.07 -16.45 -0.16
CA ALA A 51 -0.76 -15.90 1.15
C ALA A 51 -1.34 -14.49 1.30
N VAL A 52 -1.51 -14.02 2.55
CA VAL A 52 -2.02 -12.68 2.83
C VAL A 52 -1.13 -11.95 3.84
N MET A 53 -0.81 -10.69 3.57
CA MET A 53 -0.24 -9.78 4.56
C MET A 53 -1.26 -8.72 4.94
N LEU A 54 -1.49 -8.55 6.25
CA LEU A 54 -2.32 -7.49 6.80
C LEU A 54 -1.42 -6.49 7.51
N CYS A 55 -1.35 -5.25 7.03
CA CYS A 55 -0.49 -4.22 7.57
C CYS A 55 -1.35 -3.07 8.12
N SER A 56 -1.02 -2.54 9.29
CA SER A 56 -1.61 -1.30 9.80
C SER A 56 -0.58 -0.54 10.62
N TRP A 57 -0.66 0.78 10.71
CA TRP A 57 0.18 1.50 11.67
C TRP A 57 -0.43 1.43 13.07
N GLY A 58 -1.61 2.02 13.28
CA GLY A 58 -2.35 1.96 14.53
C GLY A 58 -3.52 0.99 14.55
N ALA A 59 -4.46 1.28 15.45
CA ALA A 59 -5.61 0.46 15.74
C ALA A 59 -6.59 0.43 14.57
N THR A 60 -6.93 -0.76 14.12
CA THR A 60 -7.95 -0.98 13.09
C THR A 60 -9.27 -1.32 13.75
N GLN A 61 -10.39 -0.89 13.18
CA GLN A 61 -11.72 -1.12 13.77
C GLN A 61 -12.62 -1.94 12.83
N PRO A 62 -12.22 -3.15 12.41
CA PRO A 62 -13.18 -4.02 11.73
C PRO A 62 -14.28 -4.41 12.71
N SER A 63 -15.51 -4.52 12.22
CA SER A 63 -16.60 -5.05 13.04
C SER A 63 -16.30 -6.51 13.42
N HIS A 64 -16.88 -6.97 14.52
CA HIS A 64 -16.71 -8.37 14.95
C HIS A 64 -17.19 -9.37 13.89
N GLN A 65 -18.20 -9.01 13.10
CA GLN A 65 -18.69 -9.83 11.99
C GLN A 65 -17.68 -9.84 10.82
N GLN A 66 -17.13 -8.69 10.46
CA GLN A 66 -16.08 -8.55 9.44
C GLN A 66 -14.86 -9.41 9.80
N TRP A 67 -14.36 -9.29 11.03
CA TRP A 67 -13.23 -10.07 11.54
C TRP A 67 -13.48 -11.59 11.52
N ARG A 68 -14.66 -12.01 12.00
CA ARG A 68 -15.02 -13.44 12.00
C ARG A 68 -15.12 -14.01 10.58
N ARG A 69 -15.69 -13.24 9.64
CA ARG A 69 -15.85 -13.69 8.25
C ARG A 69 -14.48 -13.86 7.56
N VAL A 70 -13.59 -12.89 7.72
CA VAL A 70 -12.27 -12.98 7.08
C VAL A 70 -11.40 -14.08 7.69
N THR A 71 -11.37 -14.21 9.01
CA THR A 71 -10.57 -15.28 9.66
C THR A 71 -11.08 -16.67 9.31
N ARG A 72 -12.40 -16.83 9.20
CA ARG A 72 -13.02 -18.06 8.69
C ARG A 72 -12.56 -18.36 7.26
N LEU A 73 -12.63 -17.37 6.36
CA LEU A 73 -12.20 -17.53 4.97
C LEU A 73 -10.72 -17.93 4.86
N MET A 74 -9.83 -17.21 5.56
CA MET A 74 -8.39 -17.50 5.57
C MET A 74 -8.09 -18.92 6.06
N ARG A 75 -8.83 -19.38 7.09
CA ARG A 75 -8.70 -20.74 7.61
C ARG A 75 -9.26 -21.80 6.65
N GLU A 76 -10.41 -21.54 6.02
CA GLU A 76 -11.00 -22.48 5.04
C GLU A 76 -10.11 -22.66 3.80
N LEU A 77 -9.37 -21.62 3.44
CA LEU A 77 -8.40 -21.63 2.33
C LEU A 77 -6.97 -22.05 2.76
N ASP A 78 -6.75 -22.30 4.05
CA ASP A 78 -5.43 -22.60 4.65
C ASP A 78 -4.32 -21.62 4.24
N LEU A 79 -4.65 -20.32 4.16
CA LEU A 79 -3.71 -19.29 3.73
C LEU A 79 -2.71 -18.99 4.85
N PRO A 80 -1.39 -18.97 4.57
CA PRO A 80 -0.41 -18.30 5.41
C PRO A 80 -0.72 -16.81 5.49
N VAL A 81 -0.84 -16.29 6.72
CA VAL A 81 -1.15 -14.89 6.98
C VAL A 81 -0.09 -14.27 7.87
N ALA A 82 0.44 -13.10 7.50
CA ALA A 82 1.28 -12.29 8.37
C ALA A 82 0.60 -10.96 8.70
N VAL A 83 0.44 -10.66 9.98
CA VAL A 83 -0.05 -9.36 10.47
C VAL A 83 1.14 -8.51 10.89
N VAL A 84 1.26 -7.31 10.32
CA VAL A 84 2.31 -6.34 10.65
C VAL A 84 1.67 -5.07 11.20
N THR A 85 1.90 -4.76 12.48
CA THR A 85 1.27 -3.60 13.10
C THR A 85 2.09 -2.99 14.24
N ALA A 86 1.92 -1.69 14.50
CA ALA A 86 2.49 -1.05 15.69
C ALA A 86 1.53 -1.18 16.89
N ASP A 87 0.25 -1.42 16.65
CA ASP A 87 -0.76 -1.50 17.70
C ASP A 87 -0.73 -2.84 18.46
N ARG A 88 -0.88 -2.77 19.80
CA ARG A 88 -0.83 -3.96 20.67
C ARG A 88 -2.13 -4.76 20.61
N HIS A 89 -3.26 -4.12 20.41
CA HIS A 89 -4.55 -4.80 20.37
C HIS A 89 -4.67 -5.64 19.09
N ASN A 90 -4.27 -5.10 17.95
CA ASN A 90 -4.22 -5.83 16.68
C ASN A 90 -3.31 -7.07 16.74
N LEU A 91 -2.14 -6.98 17.40
CA LEU A 91 -1.28 -8.14 17.63
C LEU A 91 -1.97 -9.22 18.48
N ALA A 92 -2.72 -8.81 19.51
CA ALA A 92 -3.46 -9.74 20.36
C ALA A 92 -4.59 -10.43 19.59
N LEU A 93 -5.33 -9.68 18.75
CA LEU A 93 -6.36 -10.23 17.87
C LEU A 93 -5.80 -11.26 16.89
N ALA A 94 -4.66 -10.95 16.26
CA ALA A 94 -3.98 -11.88 15.36
C ALA A 94 -3.57 -13.17 16.10
N LYS A 95 -2.99 -13.06 17.30
CA LYS A 95 -2.65 -14.23 18.13
C LYS A 95 -3.88 -15.05 18.52
N ALA A 96 -4.99 -14.40 18.87
CA ALA A 96 -6.24 -15.09 19.16
C ALA A 96 -6.77 -15.86 17.93
N ALA A 97 -6.69 -15.27 16.74
CA ALA A 97 -7.07 -15.95 15.49
C ALA A 97 -6.18 -17.17 15.18
N SER A 98 -4.89 -17.11 15.55
CA SER A 98 -3.95 -18.25 15.45
C SER A 98 -4.40 -19.42 16.32
N TRP A 99 -4.79 -19.16 17.58
CA TRP A 99 -5.33 -20.20 18.47
C TRP A 99 -6.64 -20.82 17.97
N LEU A 100 -7.40 -20.10 17.14
CA LEU A 100 -8.62 -20.61 16.49
C LEU A 100 -8.34 -21.39 15.19
N GLY A 101 -7.06 -21.71 14.92
CA GLY A 101 -6.62 -22.57 13.82
C GLY A 101 -6.33 -21.84 12.51
N THR A 102 -6.28 -20.50 12.50
CA THR A 102 -5.84 -19.76 11.31
C THR A 102 -4.31 -19.79 11.27
N ASN A 103 -3.70 -20.04 10.11
CA ASN A 103 -2.25 -19.97 9.94
C ASN A 103 -1.78 -18.50 9.90
N ILE A 104 -1.80 -17.84 11.06
CA ILE A 104 -1.51 -16.41 11.20
C ILE A 104 -0.36 -16.16 12.17
N GLU A 105 0.63 -15.40 11.70
CA GLU A 105 1.72 -14.87 12.49
C GLU A 105 1.56 -13.36 12.69
N SER A 106 2.04 -12.84 13.81
CA SER A 106 1.95 -11.42 14.13
C SER A 106 3.33 -10.82 14.43
N HIS A 107 3.60 -9.68 13.80
CA HIS A 107 4.91 -9.05 13.74
C HIS A 107 4.79 -7.54 13.98
N ARG A 108 5.87 -6.97 14.52
CA ARG A 108 6.08 -5.51 14.55
C ARG A 108 6.57 -5.02 13.19
N TRP A 109 6.43 -3.72 12.93
CA TRP A 109 7.04 -3.08 11.75
C TRP A 109 8.56 -3.25 11.68
N THR A 110 9.24 -3.31 12.84
CA THR A 110 10.69 -3.59 12.90
C THR A 110 11.04 -5.01 12.45
N GLU A 111 10.05 -5.90 12.38
CA GLU A 111 10.18 -7.30 12.00
C GLU A 111 9.62 -7.56 10.59
N LEU A 112 9.41 -6.50 9.79
CA LEU A 112 8.80 -6.59 8.46
C LEU A 112 9.49 -7.63 7.56
N GLY A 113 10.82 -7.72 7.60
CA GLY A 113 11.57 -8.71 6.83
C GLY A 113 11.28 -10.16 7.24
N ALA A 114 10.96 -10.41 8.51
CA ALA A 114 10.52 -11.74 8.97
C ALA A 114 9.10 -12.04 8.50
N ALA A 115 8.19 -11.08 8.62
CA ALA A 115 6.81 -11.20 8.15
C ALA A 115 6.73 -11.54 6.65
N VAL A 116 7.55 -10.87 5.83
CA VAL A 116 7.64 -11.12 4.39
C VAL A 116 8.15 -12.54 4.07
N ARG A 117 9.06 -13.08 4.88
CA ARG A 117 9.51 -14.47 4.72
C ARG A 117 8.45 -15.49 5.16
N ALA A 118 7.68 -15.19 6.20
CA ALA A 118 6.62 -16.06 6.71
C ALA A 118 5.53 -16.33 5.64
N VAL A 119 5.27 -15.35 4.77
CA VAL A 119 4.33 -15.49 3.63
C VAL A 119 4.98 -15.99 2.33
N GLY A 120 6.22 -16.50 2.38
CA GLY A 120 6.87 -17.12 1.23
C GLY A 120 7.50 -16.15 0.21
N LEU A 121 7.62 -14.86 0.51
CA LEU A 121 8.21 -13.87 -0.41
C LEU A 121 9.73 -13.73 -0.26
N GLY A 122 10.45 -14.79 0.12
CA GLY A 122 11.87 -14.75 0.48
C GLY A 122 12.79 -14.14 -0.59
N GLU A 123 12.67 -14.59 -1.85
CA GLU A 123 13.46 -14.07 -2.97
C GLU A 123 13.08 -12.63 -3.34
N GLN A 124 11.81 -12.26 -3.11
CA GLN A 124 11.27 -10.94 -3.41
C GLN A 124 11.33 -9.99 -2.21
N ALA A 125 12.00 -10.38 -1.12
CA ALA A 125 11.78 -9.78 0.19
C ALA A 125 12.09 -8.27 0.23
N ILE A 126 13.16 -7.84 -0.43
CA ILE A 126 13.54 -6.41 -0.49
C ILE A 126 12.48 -5.62 -1.28
N SER A 127 12.09 -6.13 -2.45
CA SER A 127 11.08 -5.48 -3.30
C SER A 127 9.70 -5.44 -2.65
N ALA A 128 9.31 -6.50 -1.93
CA ALA A 128 8.07 -6.58 -1.18
C ALA A 128 8.05 -5.57 -0.04
N GLN A 129 9.13 -5.46 0.74
CA GLN A 129 9.26 -4.45 1.79
C GLN A 129 9.10 -3.02 1.25
N ALA A 130 9.76 -2.70 0.14
CA ALA A 130 9.63 -1.39 -0.50
C ALA A 130 8.18 -1.12 -0.95
N ARG A 131 7.50 -2.12 -1.53
CA ARG A 131 6.09 -2.01 -1.93
C ARG A 131 5.14 -1.87 -0.74
N ILE A 132 5.40 -2.55 0.38
CA ILE A 132 4.60 -2.41 1.61
C ILE A 132 4.73 -0.99 2.17
N ILE A 133 5.95 -0.46 2.22
CA ILE A 133 6.21 0.92 2.67
C ILE A 133 5.53 1.92 1.73
N ALA A 134 5.67 1.74 0.42
CA ALA A 134 4.99 2.58 -0.56
C ALA A 134 3.45 2.48 -0.43
N LEU A 135 2.91 1.29 -0.18
CA LEU A 135 1.47 1.09 0.03
C LEU A 135 0.97 1.83 1.27
N ARG A 136 1.72 1.80 2.38
CA ARG A 136 1.47 2.57 3.60
C ARG A 136 1.46 4.06 3.29
N ASP A 137 2.50 4.55 2.63
CA ASP A 137 2.74 5.99 2.39
C ASP A 137 1.90 6.54 1.22
N ARG A 138 1.16 5.70 0.47
CA ARG A 138 0.35 6.12 -0.68
C ARG A 138 -0.98 6.76 -0.27
N PHE A 139 -1.06 8.08 -0.32
CA PHE A 139 -2.31 8.85 -0.20
C PHE A 139 -2.95 9.06 -1.61
N GLY A 140 -4.29 8.98 -1.78
CA GLY A 140 -4.97 9.25 -3.07
C GLY A 140 -6.21 8.40 -3.39
N ALA A 141 -6.63 8.23 -4.66
CA ALA A 141 -7.86 7.51 -5.10
C ALA A 141 -7.75 5.96 -5.20
N ARG A 142 -8.75 5.18 -4.74
CA ARG A 142 -8.75 3.70 -4.57
C ARG A 142 -8.09 2.89 -5.70
N THR A 143 -7.31 1.87 -5.36
CA THR A 143 -6.81 0.87 -6.34
C THR A 143 -7.99 -0.02 -6.75
N SER A 144 -8.28 -0.10 -8.04
CA SER A 144 -9.36 -0.98 -8.52
C SER A 144 -8.95 -2.46 -8.44
N ALA A 145 -9.91 -3.37 -8.25
CA ALA A 145 -9.62 -4.81 -8.24
C ALA A 145 -8.99 -5.29 -9.57
N ALA A 146 -9.21 -4.58 -10.68
CA ALA A 146 -8.60 -4.87 -11.98
C ALA A 146 -7.08 -4.56 -11.99
N GLU A 147 -6.66 -3.48 -11.33
CA GLU A 147 -5.24 -3.09 -11.25
C GLU A 147 -4.40 -4.05 -10.40
N VAL A 148 -5.03 -4.73 -9.45
CA VAL A 148 -4.35 -5.62 -8.48
C VAL A 148 -3.77 -6.87 -9.14
N PHE A 149 -4.42 -7.38 -10.19
CA PHE A 149 -4.04 -8.62 -10.87
C PHE A 149 -3.30 -8.41 -12.20
N ALA A 150 -3.22 -7.17 -12.70
CA ALA A 150 -2.49 -6.84 -13.93
C ALA A 150 -0.96 -7.09 -13.82
N GLY A 151 -0.43 -7.31 -12.60
CA GLY A 151 0.98 -7.58 -12.35
C GLY A 151 1.39 -9.06 -12.28
N THR A 152 0.46 -9.99 -12.49
CA THR A 152 0.69 -11.45 -12.28
C THR A 152 0.97 -12.25 -13.56
N GLU A 153 0.77 -11.67 -14.75
CA GLU A 153 1.12 -12.30 -16.02
C GLU A 153 1.94 -11.34 -16.89
N ALA A 154 3.26 -11.45 -16.79
CA ALA A 154 4.13 -11.20 -17.92
C ALA A 154 5.30 -12.19 -17.84
N PRO A 155 5.37 -13.24 -18.69
CA PRO A 155 6.66 -13.77 -19.05
C PRO A 155 7.49 -12.60 -19.60
N ALA A 156 8.79 -12.60 -19.35
CA ALA A 156 9.73 -11.60 -19.86
C ALA A 156 9.65 -11.53 -21.41
N ALA A 157 8.71 -10.74 -21.91
CA ALA A 157 8.67 -10.28 -23.28
C ALA A 157 9.54 -9.03 -23.32
N ASN A 158 10.71 -9.15 -23.95
CA ASN A 158 11.44 -8.02 -24.48
C ASN A 158 10.48 -7.10 -25.23
N GLY A 159 10.18 -5.94 -24.65
CA GLY A 159 9.25 -4.98 -25.23
C GLY A 159 8.65 -4.05 -24.17
N MET A 160 9.46 -3.14 -23.66
CA MET A 160 9.03 -2.07 -22.74
C MET A 160 8.00 -1.15 -23.42
N PRO A 161 6.81 -0.90 -22.84
CA PRO A 161 6.06 0.32 -23.09
C PRO A 161 6.45 1.31 -21.98
N PHE A 162 7.62 1.96 -22.12
CA PHE A 162 8.10 2.96 -21.16
C PHE A 162 7.58 4.37 -21.42
N THR A 163 6.67 4.55 -22.36
CA THR A 163 6.33 5.88 -22.92
C THR A 163 5.50 6.75 -21.97
N ALA A 164 4.51 6.24 -21.25
CA ALA A 164 3.60 7.11 -20.48
C ALA A 164 4.21 7.69 -19.19
N SER A 165 5.10 6.96 -18.51
CA SER A 165 5.76 7.45 -17.29
C SER A 165 7.02 8.26 -17.56
N SER A 166 7.63 8.12 -18.74
CA SER A 166 8.75 8.97 -19.14
C SER A 166 8.24 10.34 -19.62
N GLU A 167 7.14 10.40 -20.40
CA GLU A 167 6.54 11.68 -20.84
C GLU A 167 6.22 12.62 -19.66
N LEU A 168 5.54 12.11 -18.63
CA LEU A 168 5.23 12.90 -17.42
C LEU A 168 6.47 13.36 -16.64
N VAL A 169 7.55 12.58 -16.66
CA VAL A 169 8.82 12.93 -15.99
C VAL A 169 9.63 13.92 -16.83
N TYR A 170 9.56 13.83 -18.16
CA TYR A 170 10.19 14.78 -19.08
C TYR A 170 9.47 16.14 -19.06
N GLU A 171 8.13 16.17 -19.10
CA GLU A 171 7.34 17.41 -19.02
C GLU A 171 7.59 18.17 -17.71
N HIS A 172 7.64 17.45 -16.58
CA HIS A 172 8.01 18.10 -15.30
C HIS A 172 9.47 18.54 -15.23
N SER A 173 10.38 17.89 -15.96
CA SER A 173 11.78 18.32 -16.02
C SER A 173 11.95 19.63 -16.80
N GLU A 174 11.25 19.79 -17.93
CA GLU A 174 11.32 21.02 -18.73
C GLU A 174 10.71 22.23 -18.00
N ASP A 175 9.60 22.04 -17.29
CA ASP A 175 8.98 23.09 -16.48
C ASP A 175 9.90 23.55 -15.34
N ILE A 176 10.59 22.60 -14.68
CA ILE A 176 11.54 22.91 -13.62
C ILE A 176 12.74 23.66 -14.18
N GLN A 177 13.31 23.21 -15.31
CA GLN A 177 14.45 23.87 -15.95
C GLN A 177 14.11 25.28 -16.42
N THR A 178 12.91 25.48 -16.99
CA THR A 178 12.42 26.78 -17.44
C THR A 178 12.27 27.75 -16.26
N ARG A 179 11.69 27.29 -15.14
CA ARG A 179 11.57 28.10 -13.92
C ARG A 179 12.94 28.46 -13.33
N LEU A 180 13.89 27.53 -13.35
CA LEU A 180 15.25 27.77 -12.86
C LEU A 180 15.98 28.83 -13.72
N ALA A 181 15.86 28.75 -15.04
CA ALA A 181 16.41 29.74 -15.96
C ALA A 181 15.82 31.14 -15.74
N GLN A 182 14.50 31.23 -15.53
CA GLN A 182 13.83 32.52 -15.23
C GLN A 182 14.30 33.12 -13.90
N VAL A 183 14.50 32.30 -12.87
CA VAL A 183 15.03 32.77 -11.58
C VAL A 183 16.47 33.25 -11.72
N GLN A 184 17.31 32.52 -12.46
CA GLN A 184 18.69 32.94 -12.73
C GLN A 184 18.77 34.26 -13.51
N ALA A 185 17.93 34.44 -14.53
CA ALA A 185 17.86 35.69 -15.29
C ALA A 185 17.43 36.88 -14.42
N ARG A 186 16.45 36.69 -13.52
CA ARG A 186 16.04 37.72 -12.56
C ARG A 186 17.15 38.09 -11.58
N LEU A 187 17.91 37.11 -11.09
CA LEU A 187 19.03 37.36 -10.18
C LEU A 187 20.17 38.11 -10.88
N GLN A 188 20.48 37.78 -12.13
CA GLN A 188 21.48 38.51 -12.92
C GLN A 188 21.04 39.95 -13.22
N ALA A 189 19.78 40.17 -13.59
CA ALA A 189 19.25 41.52 -13.81
C ALA A 189 19.31 42.39 -12.54
N HIS A 190 19.03 41.80 -11.37
CA HIS A 190 19.17 42.50 -10.10
C HIS A 190 20.64 42.80 -9.74
N GLN A 191 21.59 41.90 -10.03
CA GLN A 191 23.01 42.13 -9.79
C GLN A 191 23.62 43.21 -10.70
N VAL A 192 23.09 43.40 -11.91
CA VAL A 192 23.52 44.47 -12.83
C VAL A 192 23.00 45.83 -12.36
N HIS A 193 21.85 45.91 -11.70
CA HIS A 193 21.31 47.16 -11.15
C HIS A 193 21.97 47.59 -9.82
N THR A 194 22.61 46.70 -9.07
CA THR A 194 23.35 47.07 -7.85
C THR A 194 24.79 47.54 -8.10
N ASN A 195 25.30 47.39 -9.32
CA ASN A 195 26.68 47.74 -9.69
C ASN A 195 26.77 48.90 -10.70
N ALA A 196 25.78 49.79 -10.75
CA ALA A 196 25.93 51.06 -11.46
C ALA A 196 26.83 52.01 -10.61
N PRO A 197 28.01 52.42 -11.11
CA PRO A 197 28.83 53.40 -10.41
C PRO A 197 28.24 54.81 -10.60
N ASP A 198 28.17 55.57 -9.52
CA ASP A 198 28.13 57.05 -9.57
C ASP A 198 29.46 57.60 -10.11
#